data_AF-A0A7S3GUL3-F1
#
_entry.id   AF-A0A7S3GUL3-F1
#
_cell.length_a   1.000
_cell.length_b   1.000
_cell.length_c   1.000
_cell.angle_alpha   90.00
_cell.angle_beta   90.00
_cell.angle_gamma   90.00
#
_symmetry.space_group_name_H-M   'P 1'
#
loop_
_entity.id
_entity.type
_entity.pdbx_description
1 polymer ?
#
loop_
_entity_poly.entity_id
_entity_poly.type
_entity_poly.pdbx_seq_one_letter_code
_entity_poly.pdbx_strand_id
1 'polypeptide(L)'
;KNYFEGDPEFVYLRFPIGLWRTSPGIRDAGDTTWAFFKPFFEFVARNLLEGNNILVHCLAGAHRAGTSGIALLMLFCGWDPMEAALNAKRLRPAIEPIGGFPELLQLLQSARQGREESIKIVFEGNKEEAGVAAAPS
;
A
#
# COMPACT_ATOMS: atom_id res chain seq x y z
N LYS A 1 -10.23 10.58 -17.46
CA LYS A 1 -9.43 9.47 -18.01
C LYS A 1 -8.05 9.55 -17.37
N ASN A 2 -7.52 8.46 -16.80
CA ASN A 2 -6.14 8.46 -16.29
C ASN A 2 -5.18 8.31 -17.47
N TYR A 3 -4.00 8.94 -17.39
CA TYR A 3 -3.12 9.09 -18.56
C TYR A 3 -2.62 7.75 -19.13
N PHE A 4 -2.18 6.84 -18.27
CA PHE A 4 -1.61 5.53 -18.65
C PHE A 4 -2.65 4.40 -18.78
N GLU A 5 -3.93 4.71 -18.64
CA GLU A 5 -4.97 3.68 -18.68
C GLU A 5 -5.24 3.24 -20.13
N GLY A 6 -4.91 1.98 -20.42
CA GLY A 6 -4.97 1.39 -21.76
C GLY A 6 -3.64 1.43 -22.51
N ASP A 7 -2.57 1.90 -21.88
CA ASP A 7 -1.21 1.75 -22.39
C ASP A 7 -0.76 0.28 -22.21
N PRO A 8 -0.38 -0.43 -23.28
CA PRO A 8 0.03 -1.83 -23.20
C PRO A 8 1.33 -2.05 -22.41
N GLU A 9 2.13 -1.00 -22.16
CA GLU A 9 3.36 -1.09 -21.37
C GLU A 9 3.10 -1.08 -19.85
N PHE A 10 1.88 -0.73 -19.42
CA PHE A 10 1.52 -0.65 -18.00
C PHE A 10 0.38 -1.60 -17.64
N VAL A 11 0.62 -2.44 -16.64
CA VAL A 11 -0.48 -3.09 -15.92
C VAL A 11 -1.12 -2.04 -14.99
N TYR A 12 -2.43 -1.83 -15.13
CA TYR A 12 -3.12 -0.72 -14.47
C TYR A 12 -4.25 -1.19 -13.55
N LEU A 13 -4.27 -0.68 -12.31
CA LEU A 13 -5.37 -0.86 -11.37
C LEU A 13 -5.94 0.49 -10.93
N ARG A 14 -7.28 0.62 -10.99
CA ARG A 14 -7.99 1.71 -10.31
C ARG A 14 -8.42 1.28 -8.91
N PHE A 15 -7.80 1.85 -7.89
CA PHE A 15 -8.25 1.70 -6.51
C PHE A 15 -9.08 2.93 -6.08
N PRO A 16 -10.41 2.82 -5.90
CA PRO A 16 -11.29 3.96 -5.66
C PRO A 16 -11.27 4.45 -4.21
N ILE A 17 -10.08 4.57 -3.60
CA ILE A 17 -9.91 4.96 -2.19
C ILE A 17 -10.59 6.28 -1.82
N GLY A 18 -10.71 7.22 -2.77
CA GLY A 18 -11.43 8.49 -2.54
C GLY A 18 -12.94 8.35 -2.32
N LEU A 19 -13.53 7.21 -2.74
CA LEU A 19 -14.95 6.90 -2.64
C LEU A 19 -15.23 5.82 -1.59
N TRP A 20 -14.27 5.51 -0.70
CA TRP A 20 -14.37 4.39 0.23
C TRP A 20 -15.67 4.38 1.04
N ARG A 21 -16.16 5.55 1.46
CA ARG A 21 -17.43 5.69 2.22
C ARG A 21 -18.68 5.25 1.47
N THR A 22 -18.62 5.19 0.15
CA THR A 22 -19.72 4.71 -0.70
C THR A 22 -19.75 3.19 -0.79
N SER A 23 -18.69 2.50 -0.34
CA SER A 23 -18.66 1.04 -0.32
C SER A 23 -19.56 0.54 0.81
N PRO A 24 -20.61 -0.25 0.52
CA PRO A 24 -21.50 -0.79 1.54
C PRO A 24 -20.71 -1.56 2.58
N GLY A 25 -21.05 -1.43 3.86
CA GLY A 25 -20.42 -2.19 4.94
C GLY A 25 -18.95 -1.84 5.24
N ILE A 26 -18.34 -0.85 4.57
CA ILE A 26 -16.91 -0.54 4.70
C ILE A 26 -16.43 -0.21 6.13
N ARG A 27 -17.36 0.14 7.03
CA ARG A 27 -17.12 0.47 8.43
C ARG A 27 -17.24 -0.73 9.37
N ASP A 28 -17.42 -1.94 8.85
CA ASP A 28 -17.50 -3.16 9.66
C ASP A 28 -16.18 -3.52 10.35
N ALA A 29 -15.06 -2.90 9.93
CA ALA A 29 -13.72 -3.17 10.44
C ALA A 29 -13.32 -4.65 10.33
N GLY A 30 -13.96 -5.38 9.40
CA GLY A 30 -13.90 -6.82 9.28
C GLY A 30 -13.82 -7.23 7.82
N ASP A 31 -14.72 -8.12 7.40
CA ASP A 31 -14.66 -8.74 6.07
C ASP A 31 -14.87 -7.74 4.94
N THR A 32 -15.77 -6.78 5.12
CA THR A 32 -16.08 -5.81 4.06
C THR A 32 -14.99 -4.74 3.95
N THR A 33 -14.47 -4.26 5.08
CA THR A 33 -13.27 -3.43 5.09
C THR A 33 -12.10 -4.15 4.41
N TRP A 34 -11.84 -5.41 4.76
CA TRP A 34 -10.75 -6.18 4.13
C TRP A 34 -10.96 -6.36 2.63
N ALA A 35 -12.17 -6.75 2.21
CA ALA A 35 -12.52 -6.97 0.82
C ALA A 35 -12.33 -5.71 -0.05
N PHE A 36 -12.49 -4.51 0.52
CA PHE A 36 -12.21 -3.27 -0.18
C PHE A 36 -10.73 -3.08 -0.53
N PHE A 37 -9.82 -3.44 0.39
CA PHE A 37 -8.38 -3.29 0.20
C PHE A 37 -7.74 -4.46 -0.55
N LYS A 38 -8.28 -5.67 -0.39
CA LYS A 38 -7.71 -6.92 -0.90
C LYS A 38 -7.30 -6.86 -2.38
N PRO A 39 -8.12 -6.34 -3.32
CA PRO A 39 -7.71 -6.25 -4.72
C PRO A 39 -6.48 -5.36 -4.95
N PHE A 40 -6.36 -4.27 -4.19
CA PHE A 40 -5.20 -3.39 -4.24
C PHE A 40 -3.95 -4.09 -3.69
N PHE A 41 -4.08 -4.78 -2.56
CA PHE A 41 -2.96 -5.52 -1.96
C PHE A 41 -2.49 -6.69 -2.84
N GLU A 42 -3.41 -7.48 -3.38
CA GLU A 42 -3.09 -8.59 -4.29
C GLU A 42 -2.43 -8.08 -5.58
N PHE A 43 -2.88 -6.95 -6.11
CA PHE A 43 -2.25 -6.32 -7.28
C PHE A 43 -0.81 -5.95 -7.00
N VAL A 44 -0.54 -5.27 -5.88
CA VAL A 44 0.82 -4.84 -5.52
C VAL A 44 1.70 -6.06 -5.22
N ALA A 45 1.21 -6.99 -4.40
CA ALA A 45 1.98 -8.18 -4.00
C ALA A 45 2.38 -9.04 -5.20
N ARG A 46 1.44 -9.32 -6.12
CA ARG A 46 1.72 -10.10 -7.33
C ARG A 46 2.78 -9.46 -8.21
N ASN A 47 2.64 -8.17 -8.50
CA ASN A 47 3.59 -7.49 -9.39
C ASN A 47 4.98 -7.37 -8.76
N LEU A 48 5.07 -7.13 -7.45
CA LEU A 48 6.36 -7.11 -6.76
C LEU A 48 7.02 -8.51 -6.76
N LEU A 49 6.25 -9.59 -6.60
CA LEU A 49 6.75 -10.97 -6.71
C LEU A 49 7.30 -11.30 -8.10
N GLU A 50 6.72 -10.72 -9.14
CA GLU A 50 7.16 -10.88 -10.53
C GLU A 50 8.37 -9.98 -10.88
N GLY A 51 8.90 -9.22 -9.91
CA GLY A 51 10.04 -8.32 -10.11
C GLY A 51 9.69 -6.98 -10.76
N ASN A 52 8.40 -6.65 -10.87
CA ASN A 52 7.95 -5.37 -11.43
C ASN A 52 8.00 -4.25 -10.38
N ASN A 53 8.04 -3.01 -10.86
CA ASN A 53 7.92 -1.82 -10.02
C ASN A 53 6.48 -1.32 -9.97
N ILE A 54 6.07 -0.78 -8.81
CA ILE A 54 4.74 -0.22 -8.61
C ILE A 54 4.82 1.30 -8.40
N LEU A 55 4.02 2.03 -9.18
CA LEU A 55 3.75 3.45 -8.95
C LEU A 55 2.30 3.64 -8.46
N VAL A 56 2.16 4.00 -7.18
CA VAL A 56 0.86 4.43 -6.63
C VAL A 56 0.76 5.94 -6.71
N HIS A 57 -0.23 6.45 -7.45
CA HIS A 57 -0.40 7.89 -7.64
C HIS A 57 -1.85 8.36 -7.45
N CYS A 58 -2.00 9.66 -7.23
CA CYS A 58 -3.28 10.36 -7.34
C CYS A 58 -3.01 11.69 -8.07
N LEU A 59 -3.74 12.77 -7.75
CA LEU A 59 -3.45 14.09 -8.33
C LEU A 59 -2.20 14.73 -7.70
N ALA A 60 -2.20 14.92 -6.38
CA ALA A 60 -1.08 15.55 -5.65
C ALA A 60 -0.07 14.54 -5.06
N GLY A 61 -0.38 13.25 -5.13
CA GLY A 61 0.33 12.19 -4.43
C GLY A 61 0.24 12.25 -2.90
N ALA A 62 -0.24 13.33 -2.27
CA ALA A 62 -0.21 13.53 -0.82
C ALA A 62 -1.25 12.72 -0.05
N HIS A 63 -2.53 12.88 -0.41
CA HIS A 63 -3.65 12.38 0.40
C HIS A 63 -4.02 10.92 0.08
N ARG A 64 -4.61 10.68 -1.10
CA ARG A 64 -5.09 9.34 -1.52
C ARG A 64 -3.94 8.34 -1.72
N ALA A 65 -2.93 8.74 -2.50
CA ALA A 65 -1.78 7.88 -2.78
C ALA A 65 -0.93 7.68 -1.52
N GLY A 66 -0.71 8.74 -0.73
CA GLY A 66 -0.05 8.64 0.58
C GLY A 66 -0.76 7.67 1.54
N THR A 67 -2.09 7.77 1.65
CA THR A 67 -2.89 6.83 2.45
C THR A 67 -2.76 5.39 1.95
N SER A 68 -2.78 5.20 0.63
CA SER A 68 -2.60 3.87 0.03
C SER A 68 -1.20 3.29 0.32
N GLY A 69 -0.16 4.14 0.28
CA GLY A 69 1.20 3.76 0.67
C GLY A 69 1.31 3.38 2.15
N ILE A 70 0.64 4.13 3.04
CA ILE A 70 0.57 3.79 4.47
C ILE A 70 -0.11 2.43 4.67
N ALA A 71 -1.21 2.17 3.96
CA ALA A 71 -1.89 0.87 4.01
C ALA A 71 -0.99 -0.29 3.56
N LEU A 72 -0.12 -0.09 2.55
CA LEU A 72 0.87 -1.09 2.14
C LEU A 72 1.95 -1.31 3.20
N LEU A 73 2.41 -0.25 3.87
CA LEU A 73 3.37 -0.39 4.98
C LEU A 73 2.76 -1.15 6.16
N MET A 74 1.50 -0.89 6.49
CA MET A 74 0.78 -1.68 7.49
C MET A 74 0.77 -3.17 7.10
N LEU A 75 0.45 -3.48 5.84
CA LEU A 75 0.38 -4.85 5.35
C LEU A 75 1.74 -5.57 5.35
N PHE A 76 2.76 -4.96 4.75
CA PHE A 76 4.05 -5.63 4.51
C PHE A 76 5.01 -5.54 5.68
N CYS A 77 4.93 -4.49 6.49
CA CYS A 77 5.80 -4.31 7.66
C CYS A 77 5.12 -4.71 8.97
N GLY A 78 3.81 -4.99 8.95
CA GLY A 78 3.04 -5.30 10.15
C GLY A 78 2.75 -4.08 11.04
N TRP A 79 3.18 -2.88 10.65
CA TRP A 79 3.08 -1.66 11.44
C TRP A 79 1.65 -1.20 11.69
N ASP A 80 1.41 -0.59 12.84
CA ASP A 80 0.15 0.11 13.10
C ASP A 80 0.02 1.38 12.24
N PRO A 81 -1.19 2.01 12.16
CA PRO A 81 -1.39 3.19 11.34
C PRO A 81 -0.48 4.38 11.67
N MET A 82 -0.13 4.56 12.94
CA MET A 82 0.72 5.67 13.38
C MET A 82 2.16 5.44 12.96
N GLU A 83 2.70 4.25 13.24
CA GLU A 83 4.07 3.87 12.86
C GLU A 83 4.24 3.91 11.34
N ALA A 84 3.28 3.39 10.59
CA ALA A 84 3.29 3.43 9.14
C ALA A 84 3.22 4.86 8.58
N ALA A 85 2.38 5.72 9.16
CA ALA A 85 2.28 7.12 8.75
C ALA A 85 3.56 7.91 9.03
N LEU A 86 4.17 7.72 10.20
CA LEU A 86 5.43 8.37 10.57
C LEU A 86 6.56 7.96 9.63
N ASN A 87 6.71 6.66 9.37
CA ASN A 87 7.74 6.15 8.46
C ASN A 87 7.51 6.60 7.01
N ALA A 88 6.26 6.62 6.53
CA ALA A 88 5.93 7.15 5.21
C ALA A 88 6.30 8.65 5.10
N LYS A 89 5.94 9.46 6.10
CA LYS A 89 6.24 10.90 6.14
C LYS A 89 7.75 11.17 6.18
N ARG A 90 8.55 10.31 6.82
CA ARG A 90 10.02 10.45 6.84
C ARG A 90 10.63 10.36 5.43
N LEU A 91 10.09 9.49 4.57
CA LEU A 91 10.55 9.34 3.19
C LEU A 91 9.92 10.38 2.26
N ARG A 92 8.70 10.82 2.56
CA ARG A 92 7.98 11.83 1.77
C ARG A 92 7.14 12.73 2.68
N PRO A 93 7.68 13.89 3.12
CA PRO A 93 7.03 14.79 4.08
C PRO A 93 5.65 15.31 3.65
N ALA A 94 5.36 15.33 2.35
CA ALA A 94 4.08 15.76 1.81
C ALA A 94 2.94 14.74 1.99
N ILE A 95 3.20 13.52 2.47
CA ILE A 95 2.14 12.54 2.75
C ILE A 95 1.29 13.05 3.91
N GLU A 96 -0.02 13.17 3.70
CA GLU A 96 -0.94 13.64 4.73
C GLU A 96 -2.32 12.96 4.58
N PRO A 97 -2.67 11.96 5.40
CA PRO A 97 -3.99 11.36 5.40
C PRO A 97 -5.04 12.34 5.96
N ILE A 98 -5.76 13.05 5.09
CA ILE A 98 -6.79 14.04 5.50
C ILE A 98 -8.21 13.47 5.55
N GLY A 99 -9.11 14.18 6.24
CA GLY A 99 -10.54 13.90 6.26
C GLY A 99 -10.85 12.52 6.82
N GLY A 100 -11.36 11.63 5.98
CA GLY A 100 -11.72 10.26 6.37
C GLY A 100 -10.61 9.23 6.33
N PHE A 101 -9.42 9.58 5.85
CA PHE A 101 -8.35 8.59 5.69
C PHE A 101 -7.80 8.05 7.02
N PRO A 102 -7.65 8.85 8.10
CA PRO A 102 -7.28 8.30 9.40
C PRO A 102 -8.28 7.26 9.91
N GLU A 103 -9.59 7.52 9.78
CA GLU A 103 -10.65 6.56 10.10
C GLU A 103 -10.50 5.27 9.29
N LEU A 104 -10.31 5.40 7.97
CA LEU A 104 -10.14 4.26 7.08
C LEU A 104 -8.92 3.40 7.43
N LEU A 105 -7.79 4.02 7.79
CA LEU A 105 -6.59 3.29 8.23
C LEU A 105 -6.82 2.55 9.55
N GLN A 106 -7.62 3.10 10.46
CA GLN A 106 -7.99 2.40 11.70
C GLN A 106 -8.93 1.22 11.45
N LEU A 107 -9.90 1.37 10.54
CA LEU A 107 -10.74 0.25 10.11
C LEU A 107 -9.88 -0.88 9.51
N LEU A 108 -8.89 -0.53 8.68
CA LEU A 108 -7.94 -1.49 8.13
C LEU A 108 -7.13 -2.20 9.23
N GLN A 109 -6.68 -1.49 10.26
CA GLN A 109 -5.90 -2.08 11.36
C GLN A 109 -6.64 -3.24 12.04
N SER A 110 -7.95 -3.13 12.22
CA SER A 110 -8.78 -4.22 12.74
C SER A 110 -9.01 -5.29 11.68
N ALA A 111 -9.38 -4.89 10.46
CA ALA A 111 -9.77 -5.81 9.40
C ALA A 111 -8.62 -6.74 8.94
N ARG A 112 -7.38 -6.27 9.00
CA ARG A 112 -6.21 -6.99 8.48
C ARG A 112 -5.74 -8.17 9.32
N GLN A 113 -6.06 -8.18 10.62
CA GLN A 113 -5.53 -9.17 11.57
C GLN A 113 -5.80 -10.61 11.10
N GLY A 114 -4.73 -11.39 10.91
CA GLY A 114 -4.78 -12.79 10.46
C GLY A 114 -5.09 -12.99 8.97
N ARG A 115 -5.55 -11.94 8.26
CA ARG A 115 -5.89 -12.00 6.81
C ARG A 115 -4.70 -11.59 5.94
N GLU A 116 -3.84 -10.72 6.46
CA GLU A 116 -2.64 -10.21 5.79
C GLU A 116 -1.59 -11.28 5.48
N GLU A 117 -1.55 -12.37 6.25
CA GLU A 117 -0.70 -13.53 6.05
C GLU A 117 -0.91 -14.16 4.66
N SER A 118 -2.12 -14.09 4.11
CA SER A 118 -2.41 -14.63 2.78
C SER A 118 -1.89 -13.75 1.64
N ILE A 119 -1.43 -12.52 1.93
CA ILE A 119 -0.96 -11.55 0.93
C ILE A 119 0.53 -11.24 1.09
N LYS A 120 1.10 -11.47 2.28
CA LYS A 120 2.51 -11.20 2.57
C LYS A 120 3.38 -11.90 1.51
N ILE A 121 4.23 -11.10 0.88
CA ILE A 121 5.25 -11.58 -0.03
C ILE A 121 6.30 -12.29 0.83
N VAL A 122 6.49 -13.59 0.61
CA VAL A 122 7.68 -14.28 1.13
C VAL A 122 8.84 -13.84 0.26
N PHE A 123 9.57 -12.82 0.70
CA PHE A 123 10.87 -12.52 0.12
C PHE A 123 11.85 -13.60 0.59
N GLU A 124 12.10 -14.61 -0.25
CA GLU A 124 13.29 -15.46 -0.10
C GLU A 124 14.51 -14.57 -0.38
N GLY A 125 15.07 -14.00 0.69
CA GLY A 125 16.26 -13.19 0.58
C GLY A 125 17.46 -14.08 0.24
N ASN A 126 18.00 -13.92 -0.96
CA ASN A 126 19.44 -14.05 -1.15
C ASN A 126 20.11 -12.89 -0.38
N LYS A 127 20.27 -13.08 0.93
CA LYS A 127 21.15 -12.28 1.77
C LYS A 127 22.56 -12.86 1.69
N GLU A 128 23.21 -12.71 0.56
CA GLU A 128 24.67 -12.77 0.40
C GLU A 128 24.98 -12.00 -0.89
N GLU A 129 26.04 -11.19 -0.88
CA GLU A 129 26.42 -10.20 -1.92
C GLU A 129 25.79 -8.80 -1.84
N ALA A 130 25.71 -8.22 -0.64
CA ALA A 130 25.87 -6.78 -0.48
C ALA A 130 26.78 -6.49 0.73
N GLY A 131 28.01 -6.98 0.66
CA GLY A 131 29.02 -6.82 1.69
C GLY A 131 30.41 -6.68 1.09
N VAL A 132 30.88 -5.43 1.02
CA VAL A 132 32.30 -5.02 0.96
C VAL A 132 33.02 -5.24 -0.38
N ALA A 133 32.82 -4.30 -1.31
CA ALA A 133 33.91 -3.82 -2.16
C ALA A 133 34.44 -2.52 -1.53
N ALA A 134 35.38 -2.66 -0.60
CA ALA A 134 36.25 -1.55 -0.22
C ALA A 134 37.13 -1.21 -1.43
N ALA A 135 36.95 -0.03 -2.02
CA ALA A 135 37.84 0.49 -3.04
C ALA A 135 39.16 0.93 -2.37
N PRO A 136 40.34 0.54 -2.89
CA PRO A 136 41.61 1.04 -2.42
C PRO A 136 41.95 2.37 -3.10
N SER A 137 42.35 3.37 -2.32
CA SER A 137 43.26 4.48 -2.69
C SER A 137 43.75 5.15 -1.42
#